data_AF-A0A8J4VW92-F1
#
_entry.id   AF-A0A8J4VW92-F1
#
_cell.length_a   1.000
_cell.length_b   1.000
_cell.length_c   1.000
_cell.angle_alpha   90.00
_cell.angle_beta   90.00
_cell.angle_gamma   90.00
#
_symmetry.space_group_name_H-M   'P 1'
#
loop_
_entity.id
_entity.type
_entity.pdbx_description
1 polymer ?
#
loop_
_entity_poly.entity_id
_entity_poly.type
_entity_poly.pdbx_seq_one_letter_code
_entity_poly.pdbx_strand_id
1 'polypeptide(L)'
;MASNSHQEPWLLENGNIKTLSKEMRHGRTHHNMSSSSLRKKSDLKLVSKVPITCLRQLLANLQEVILGTKLSVLFPAIPLAIAAEIYGFGRPWVFALSLLGLTPLAERVSFLTEQIACYTGPTVGGLLNATCGNATELIIAIFALSEHKIALVKYSLLGSILSNLLLVLGTSLFCGGIANLRREQNYDRRQADVNSLLLLLALLCHLLPTLFRHSGALPEFTVVPTIQLSRASSIVMLLAYTAYLVFQLWTHRQLFEAQEESEDGAENEEEVPVIGFWSGFVWLVGMTIVIAVLSEYVVATIEDASDSWGLSVSFLSIILLPIVGNAAEHAGAVIFAFKNKLDISLGVALGSATQIAMFVVPLCVVVSWIMGIHMDLDFNTLETTSLALSIIVTAFTLQDGTSHYMKGLVLLLCYIVIAACFFVSKTPLRKPSKHRQLRTSDDYSRSLKRLTGLCALRGHCSDEHSSVETSTDATDLLVLRV
;
A
#
# COMPACT_ATOMS: atom_id res chain seq x y z
N MET A 1 -66.97 8.69 -11.42
CA MET A 1 -67.60 9.80 -10.69
C MET A 1 -67.22 9.60 -9.23
N ALA A 2 -66.09 10.18 -8.77
CA ALA A 2 -65.99 11.47 -8.07
C ALA A 2 -66.81 11.44 -6.76
N SER A 3 -66.34 11.78 -5.55
CA SER A 3 -65.19 12.50 -4.96
C SER A 3 -65.36 12.28 -3.43
N ASN A 4 -64.39 12.32 -2.51
CA ASN A 4 -63.63 13.49 -2.11
C ASN A 4 -62.64 13.10 -1.00
N SER A 5 -61.49 13.74 -1.04
CA SER A 5 -60.38 13.77 -0.09
C SER A 5 -60.73 14.42 1.26
N HIS A 6 -60.26 13.84 2.37
CA HIS A 6 -60.10 14.56 3.63
C HIS A 6 -58.68 15.14 3.73
N GLN A 7 -58.65 16.45 3.91
CA GLN A 7 -57.49 17.34 3.99
C GLN A 7 -57.73 18.20 5.22
N GLU A 8 -56.82 18.18 6.21
CA GLU A 8 -56.85 19.03 7.41
C GLU A 8 -55.43 19.11 8.03
N PRO A 9 -55.05 20.15 8.81
CA PRO A 9 -54.61 21.43 8.26
C PRO A 9 -53.22 21.87 8.80
N TRP A 10 -52.53 22.70 8.02
CA TRP A 10 -51.29 23.37 8.42
C TRP A 10 -51.63 24.58 9.30
N LEU A 11 -51.18 24.58 10.56
CA LEU A 11 -51.13 25.77 11.41
C LEU A 11 -49.74 26.40 11.30
N LEU A 12 -49.70 27.56 10.66
CA LEU A 12 -48.57 28.47 10.55
C LEU A 12 -48.63 29.49 11.68
N GLU A 13 -47.59 29.54 12.51
CA GLU A 13 -47.21 30.75 13.24
C GLU A 13 -45.67 30.78 13.35
N ASN A 14 -45.04 31.85 12.83
CA ASN A 14 -43.59 32.11 12.75
C ASN A 14 -42.76 31.42 11.63
N GLY A 15 -43.22 31.54 10.39
CA GLY A 15 -42.47 32.21 9.32
C GLY A 15 -41.02 31.81 8.95
N ASN A 16 -40.53 30.60 9.25
CA ASN A 16 -39.30 30.09 8.62
C ASN A 16 -39.29 28.55 8.55
N ILE A 17 -39.81 28.00 7.44
CA ILE A 17 -39.56 26.61 7.06
C ILE A 17 -38.18 26.60 6.40
N LYS A 18 -37.14 26.35 7.19
CA LYS A 18 -35.99 25.64 6.63
C LYS A 18 -36.38 24.18 6.61
N THR A 19 -36.78 23.71 5.43
CA THR A 19 -36.49 22.36 4.96
C THR A 19 -35.02 22.09 5.25
N LEU A 20 -34.73 21.56 6.44
CA LEU A 20 -33.39 21.12 6.78
C LEU A 20 -33.09 19.98 5.82
N SER A 21 -32.16 20.27 4.93
CA SER A 21 -31.73 19.50 3.78
C SER A 21 -31.77 17.99 4.03
N LYS A 22 -32.68 17.32 3.33
CA LYS A 22 -32.68 15.86 3.12
C LYS A 22 -31.58 15.44 2.13
N GLU A 23 -30.56 16.29 1.93
CA GLU A 23 -29.63 16.27 0.80
C GLU A 23 -28.14 16.30 1.21
N MET A 24 -27.81 15.92 2.46
CA MET A 24 -26.43 15.63 2.87
C MET A 24 -26.26 14.19 3.39
N ARG A 25 -26.84 13.21 2.70
CA ARG A 25 -26.44 11.80 2.87
C ARG A 25 -25.03 11.63 2.29
N HIS A 26 -24.01 11.88 3.12
CA HIS A 26 -22.64 11.52 2.77
C HIS A 26 -22.47 10.01 2.96
N GLY A 27 -22.71 9.24 1.89
CA GLY A 27 -22.37 7.82 1.89
C GLY A 27 -20.87 7.66 2.11
N ARG A 28 -20.48 7.08 3.24
CA ARG A 28 -19.08 6.72 3.55
C ARG A 28 -18.77 5.36 2.91
N THR A 29 -17.61 5.26 2.27
CA THR A 29 -17.10 3.97 1.81
C THR A 29 -16.49 3.21 2.99
N HIS A 30 -16.46 1.87 2.93
CA HIS A 30 -15.95 1.02 4.01
C HIS A 30 -14.53 1.38 4.47
N HIS A 31 -13.67 1.84 3.56
CA HIS A 31 -12.34 2.30 3.89
C HIS A 31 -12.30 3.53 4.80
N ASN A 32 -13.24 4.46 4.62
CA ASN A 32 -13.25 5.69 5.40
C ASN A 32 -13.45 5.36 6.88
N MET A 33 -14.28 4.37 7.21
CA MET A 33 -14.66 4.12 8.61
C MET A 33 -13.55 3.55 9.50
N SER A 34 -12.45 3.01 8.95
CA SER A 34 -11.39 2.33 9.74
C SER A 34 -10.81 3.21 10.85
N SER A 35 -10.51 4.47 10.52
CA SER A 35 -9.84 5.41 11.42
C SER A 35 -10.72 5.86 12.60
N SER A 36 -12.03 6.03 12.36
CA SER A 36 -13.02 6.43 13.38
C SER A 36 -13.07 5.47 14.57
N SER A 37 -12.80 4.19 14.35
CA SER A 37 -12.91 3.14 15.37
C SER A 37 -11.85 3.22 16.48
N LEU A 38 -10.69 3.82 16.19
CA LEU A 38 -9.55 3.96 17.11
C LEU A 38 -9.58 5.24 17.94
N ARG A 39 -10.57 6.09 17.68
CA ARG A 39 -10.75 7.37 18.34
C ARG A 39 -11.14 7.21 19.81
N LYS A 40 -10.47 7.94 20.69
CA LYS A 40 -10.83 8.12 22.10
C LYS A 40 -11.65 9.41 22.20
N LYS A 41 -12.80 9.38 22.90
CA LYS A 41 -13.52 10.62 23.25
C LYS A 41 -12.59 11.48 24.12
N SER A 42 -12.12 12.60 23.60
CA SER A 42 -11.22 13.50 24.31
C SER A 42 -12.03 14.42 25.24
N ASP A 43 -11.75 14.38 26.54
CA ASP A 43 -12.33 15.33 27.49
C ASP A 43 -11.72 16.71 27.27
N LEU A 44 -12.49 17.63 26.66
CA LEU A 44 -12.11 19.01 26.34
C LEU A 44 -11.82 19.89 27.59
N LYS A 45 -11.86 19.31 28.81
CA LYS A 45 -11.69 20.01 30.09
C LYS A 45 -10.27 20.55 30.32
N LEU A 46 -9.25 20.01 29.64
CA LEU A 46 -7.86 20.46 29.81
C LEU A 46 -7.52 21.73 29.00
N VAL A 47 -8.11 21.90 27.81
CA VAL A 47 -7.80 23.01 26.88
C VAL A 47 -8.65 24.27 27.15
N SER A 48 -9.74 24.15 27.91
CA SER A 48 -10.62 25.28 28.23
C SER A 48 -9.96 26.39 29.07
N LYS A 49 -8.79 26.12 29.68
CA LYS A 49 -8.07 27.05 30.56
C LYS A 49 -7.09 28.00 29.85
N VAL A 50 -6.91 27.91 28.52
CA VAL A 50 -5.94 28.75 27.79
C VAL A 50 -6.58 30.07 27.33
N PRO A 51 -6.06 31.26 27.70
CA PRO A 51 -6.73 32.54 27.46
C PRO A 51 -6.68 33.05 26.01
N ILE A 52 -5.79 32.51 25.17
CA ILE A 52 -5.62 32.96 23.76
C ILE A 52 -6.44 32.06 22.83
N THR A 53 -7.37 32.64 22.06
CA THR A 53 -8.31 31.91 21.19
C THR A 53 -7.60 31.09 20.09
N CYS A 54 -6.58 31.66 19.45
CA CYS A 54 -5.80 30.95 18.41
C CYS A 54 -4.99 29.78 18.99
N LEU A 55 -4.32 30.00 20.12
CA LEU A 55 -3.56 28.97 20.81
C LEU A 55 -4.47 27.87 21.39
N ARG A 56 -5.68 28.23 21.85
CA ARG A 56 -6.70 27.28 22.29
C ARG A 56 -7.18 26.41 21.13
N GLN A 57 -7.44 26.99 19.96
CA GLN A 57 -7.83 26.25 18.76
C GLN A 57 -6.70 25.29 18.31
N LEU A 58 -5.45 25.77 18.32
CA LEU A 58 -4.28 24.97 17.94
C LEU A 58 -4.02 23.84 18.95
N LEU A 59 -4.12 24.10 20.26
CA LEU A 59 -3.99 23.09 21.32
C LEU A 59 -5.15 22.10 21.34
N ALA A 60 -6.37 22.53 21.04
CA ALA A 60 -7.51 21.63 20.88
C ALA A 60 -7.32 20.70 19.69
N ASN A 61 -6.88 21.24 18.54
CA ASN A 61 -6.56 20.45 17.36
C ASN A 61 -5.37 19.52 17.62
N LEU A 62 -4.34 19.98 18.33
CA LEU A 62 -3.18 19.16 18.72
C LEU A 62 -3.59 17.99 19.62
N GLN A 63 -4.44 18.26 20.62
CA GLN A 63 -4.97 17.22 21.51
C GLN A 63 -5.81 16.21 20.72
N GLU A 64 -6.69 16.66 19.84
CA GLU A 64 -7.54 15.74 19.07
C GLU A 64 -6.73 14.92 18.06
N VAL A 65 -5.77 15.54 17.38
CA VAL A 65 -4.93 14.86 16.40
C VAL A 65 -3.99 13.89 17.09
N ILE A 66 -3.23 14.30 18.10
CA ILE A 66 -2.18 13.45 18.70
C ILE A 66 -2.70 12.55 19.82
N LEU A 67 -3.56 13.05 20.71
CA LEU A 67 -4.03 12.33 21.89
C LEU A 67 -5.40 11.68 21.69
N GLY A 68 -6.09 11.96 20.58
CA GLY A 68 -7.39 11.39 20.24
C GLY A 68 -7.36 9.92 19.81
N THR A 69 -6.22 9.25 19.85
CA THR A 69 -6.02 7.87 19.35
C THR A 69 -5.48 6.97 20.45
N LYS A 70 -5.91 5.69 20.45
CA LYS A 70 -5.35 4.67 21.35
C LYS A 70 -3.87 4.39 21.09
N LEU A 71 -3.38 4.70 19.89
CA LEU A 71 -1.97 4.61 19.51
C LEU A 71 -1.14 5.82 19.94
N SER A 72 -1.74 6.81 20.63
CA SER A 72 -1.04 7.97 21.19
C SER A 72 0.21 7.61 22.02
N VAL A 73 0.20 6.42 22.65
CA VAL A 73 1.32 5.88 23.43
C VAL A 73 2.58 5.68 22.59
N LEU A 74 2.46 5.51 21.27
CA LEU A 74 3.60 5.30 20.36
C LEU A 74 4.20 6.61 19.82
N PHE A 75 3.52 7.75 19.92
CA PHE A 75 4.05 9.03 19.42
C PHE A 75 5.42 9.43 20.00
N PRO A 76 5.74 9.16 21.29
CA PRO A 76 7.07 9.41 21.81
C PRO A 76 8.20 8.70 21.04
N ALA A 77 7.91 7.63 20.29
CA ALA A 77 8.90 6.96 19.45
C ALA A 77 9.42 7.86 18.31
N ILE A 78 8.63 8.84 17.84
CA ILE A 78 9.01 9.76 16.76
C ILE A 78 10.18 10.66 17.18
N PRO A 79 10.08 11.50 18.24
CA PRO A 79 11.22 12.30 18.67
C PRO A 79 12.39 11.45 19.18
N LEU A 80 12.11 10.25 19.72
CA LEU A 80 13.17 9.31 20.11
C LEU A 80 13.94 8.78 18.90
N ALA A 81 13.27 8.46 17.79
CA ALA A 81 13.93 8.03 16.55
C ALA A 81 14.83 9.14 15.98
N ILE A 82 14.32 10.38 15.93
CA ILE A 82 15.08 11.54 15.46
C ILE A 82 16.27 11.82 16.38
N ALA A 83 16.09 11.79 17.70
CA ALA A 83 17.18 11.96 18.65
C ALA A 83 18.22 10.83 18.52
N ALA A 84 17.77 9.58 18.35
CA ALA A 84 18.67 8.44 18.18
C ALA A 84 19.55 8.61 16.93
N GLU A 85 19.00 9.10 15.82
CA GLU A 85 19.77 9.40 14.61
C GLU A 85 20.76 10.56 14.83
N ILE A 86 20.32 11.67 15.43
CA ILE A 86 21.17 12.86 15.66
C ILE A 86 22.35 12.55 16.59
N TYR A 87 22.11 11.78 17.66
CA TYR A 87 23.14 11.43 18.64
C TYR A 87 23.95 10.18 18.26
N GLY A 88 23.69 9.57 17.10
CA GLY A 88 24.43 8.40 16.62
C GLY A 88 24.25 7.16 17.49
N PHE A 89 23.04 6.91 17.99
CA PHE A 89 22.70 5.64 18.64
C PHE A 89 22.80 4.47 17.64
N GLY A 90 22.78 3.24 18.15
CA GLY A 90 22.86 2.06 17.28
C GLY A 90 21.78 2.04 16.20
N ARG A 91 22.19 1.89 14.93
CA ARG A 91 21.31 1.86 13.75
C ARG A 91 20.11 0.90 13.86
N PRO A 92 20.24 -0.30 14.49
CA PRO A 92 19.07 -1.16 14.75
C PRO A 92 18.00 -0.55 15.66
N TRP A 93 18.40 0.33 16.60
CA TRP A 93 17.46 1.05 17.45
C TRP A 93 16.76 2.18 16.72
N VAL A 94 17.47 2.89 15.84
CA VAL A 94 16.86 3.88 14.95
C VAL A 94 15.80 3.22 14.06
N PHE A 95 16.10 2.04 13.51
CA PHE A 95 15.14 1.24 12.75
C PHE A 95 13.88 0.90 13.57
N ALA A 96 14.05 0.34 14.77
CA ALA A 96 12.94 -0.05 15.64
C ALA A 96 12.08 1.15 16.07
N LEU A 97 12.70 2.26 16.49
CA LEU A 97 12.00 3.47 16.91
C LEU A 97 11.27 4.13 15.75
N SER A 98 11.86 4.13 14.56
CA SER A 98 11.23 4.67 13.35
C SER A 98 10.01 3.85 12.95
N LEU A 99 10.09 2.52 12.99
CA LEU A 99 8.93 1.65 12.78
C LEU A 99 7.83 1.91 13.81
N LEU A 100 8.14 1.98 15.10
CA LEU A 100 7.15 2.30 16.14
C LEU A 100 6.53 3.69 15.96
N GLY A 101 7.31 4.67 15.49
CA GLY A 101 6.83 6.02 15.20
C GLY A 101 5.92 6.11 13.97
N LEU A 102 6.14 5.25 12.97
CA LEU A 102 5.29 5.18 11.77
C LEU A 102 3.89 4.65 12.07
N THR A 103 3.74 3.73 13.04
CA THR A 103 2.45 3.13 13.41
C THR A 103 1.35 4.16 13.72
N PRO A 104 1.54 5.09 14.68
CA PRO A 104 0.52 6.12 14.95
C PRO A 104 0.41 7.13 13.81
N LEU A 105 1.48 7.42 13.06
CA LEU A 105 1.43 8.38 11.95
C LEU A 105 0.55 7.89 10.80
N ALA A 106 0.69 6.61 10.41
CA ALA A 106 -0.13 5.99 9.37
C ALA A 106 -1.63 6.09 9.71
N GLU A 107 -1.97 5.81 10.97
CA GLU A 107 -3.33 5.93 11.49
C GLU A 107 -3.87 7.36 11.38
N ARG A 108 -3.05 8.35 11.75
CA ARG A 108 -3.46 9.76 11.71
C ARG A 108 -3.59 10.31 10.31
N VAL A 109 -2.74 9.88 9.37
CA VAL A 109 -2.87 10.26 7.96
C VAL A 109 -4.18 9.73 7.40
N SER A 110 -4.53 8.47 7.67
CA SER A 110 -5.83 7.91 7.30
C SER A 110 -7.00 8.70 7.92
N PHE A 111 -6.93 9.03 9.21
CA PHE A 111 -7.93 9.86 9.88
C PHE A 111 -8.09 11.26 9.27
N LEU A 112 -6.98 11.98 9.06
CA LEU A 112 -7.00 13.32 8.48
C LEU A 112 -7.56 13.29 7.05
N THR A 113 -7.24 12.24 6.30
CA THR A 113 -7.78 11.99 4.96
C THR A 113 -9.30 11.83 5.01
N GLU A 114 -9.83 11.06 5.97
CA GLU A 114 -11.27 10.92 6.18
C GLU A 114 -11.93 12.26 6.53
N GLN A 115 -11.33 13.05 7.43
CA GLN A 115 -11.87 14.36 7.82
C GLN A 115 -11.91 15.33 6.63
N ILE A 116 -10.89 15.32 5.77
CA ILE A 116 -10.85 16.13 4.55
C ILE A 116 -11.89 15.64 3.54
N ALA A 117 -12.05 14.31 3.41
CA ALA A 117 -13.01 13.70 2.48
C ALA A 117 -14.46 14.12 2.77
N CYS A 118 -14.81 14.41 4.04
CA CYS A 118 -16.11 14.97 4.43
C CYS A 118 -16.42 16.33 3.78
N TYR A 119 -15.41 17.11 3.39
CA TYR A 119 -15.60 18.43 2.77
C TYR A 119 -15.50 18.41 1.23
N THR A 120 -14.91 17.37 0.65
CA THR A 120 -14.60 17.33 -0.80
C THR A 120 -15.65 16.58 -1.63
N GLY A 121 -16.65 15.99 -0.98
CA GLY A 121 -17.70 15.19 -1.63
C GLY A 121 -17.26 13.75 -1.95
N PRO A 122 -18.20 12.86 -2.34
CA PRO A 122 -17.96 11.41 -2.39
C PRO A 122 -16.87 10.98 -3.38
N THR A 123 -16.82 11.57 -4.57
CA THR A 123 -15.86 11.18 -5.62
C THR A 123 -14.44 11.63 -5.28
N VAL A 124 -14.26 12.91 -4.94
CA VAL A 124 -12.93 13.45 -4.59
C VAL A 124 -12.47 12.87 -3.25
N GLY A 125 -13.37 12.71 -2.28
CA GLY A 125 -13.08 12.07 -1.01
C GLY A 125 -12.68 10.60 -1.17
N GLY A 126 -13.35 9.86 -2.05
CA GLY A 126 -12.98 8.49 -2.38
C GLY A 126 -11.61 8.38 -3.04
N LEU A 127 -11.26 9.29 -3.95
CA LEU A 127 -9.93 9.35 -4.58
C LEU A 127 -8.83 9.75 -3.59
N LEU A 128 -9.12 10.73 -2.73
CA LEU A 128 -8.23 11.19 -1.66
C LEU A 128 -7.93 10.02 -0.70
N ASN A 129 -8.96 9.26 -0.34
CA ASN A 129 -8.83 8.08 0.50
C ASN A 129 -8.05 6.95 -0.17
N ALA A 130 -8.30 6.67 -1.45
CA ALA A 130 -7.54 5.69 -2.21
C ALA A 130 -6.03 6.01 -2.27
N THR A 131 -5.69 7.29 -2.36
CA THR A 131 -4.29 7.75 -2.49
C THR A 131 -3.61 7.88 -1.13
N CYS A 132 -4.25 8.59 -0.20
CA CYS A 132 -3.64 8.91 1.10
C CYS A 132 -3.78 7.77 2.12
N GLY A 133 -4.74 6.86 1.93
CA GLY A 133 -4.88 5.66 2.77
C GLY A 133 -3.65 4.74 2.71
N ASN A 134 -2.99 4.69 1.54
CA ASN A 134 -1.76 3.94 1.32
C ASN A 134 -0.52 4.85 1.23
N ALA A 135 -0.60 6.07 1.79
CA ALA A 135 0.48 7.04 1.67
C ALA A 135 1.77 6.54 2.34
N THR A 136 1.66 5.87 3.49
CA THR A 136 2.82 5.37 4.24
C THR A 136 3.61 4.37 3.40
N GLU A 137 2.93 3.41 2.79
CA GLU A 137 3.51 2.37 1.94
C GLU A 137 4.14 2.98 0.69
N LEU A 138 3.44 3.92 0.05
CA LEU A 138 3.93 4.61 -1.14
C LEU A 138 5.18 5.46 -0.83
N ILE A 139 5.20 6.17 0.29
CA ILE A 139 6.35 6.99 0.71
C ILE A 139 7.56 6.10 1.00
N ILE A 140 7.39 5.04 1.78
CA ILE A 140 8.47 4.07 2.05
C ILE A 140 8.99 3.47 0.74
N ALA A 141 8.09 3.10 -0.17
CA ALA A 141 8.46 2.56 -1.49
C ALA A 141 9.25 3.57 -2.33
N ILE A 142 8.85 4.84 -2.37
CA ILE A 142 9.55 5.88 -3.14
C ILE A 142 10.95 6.14 -2.57
N PHE A 143 11.11 6.25 -1.25
CA PHE A 143 12.43 6.41 -0.64
C PHE A 143 13.33 5.21 -0.91
N ALA A 144 12.80 4.00 -0.77
CA ALA A 144 13.53 2.79 -1.11
C ALA A 144 13.91 2.71 -2.59
N LEU A 145 13.05 3.18 -3.50
CA LEU A 145 13.39 3.31 -4.91
C LEU A 145 14.52 4.34 -5.13
N SER A 146 14.49 5.49 -4.46
CA SER A 146 15.55 6.50 -4.59
C SER A 146 16.91 6.02 -4.08
N GLU A 147 16.94 5.08 -3.14
CA GLU A 147 18.16 4.40 -2.68
C GLU A 147 18.51 3.14 -3.49
N HIS A 148 17.84 2.89 -4.63
CA HIS A 148 18.00 1.70 -5.46
C HIS A 148 17.74 0.36 -4.74
N LYS A 149 16.98 0.37 -3.63
CA LYS A 149 16.59 -0.81 -2.84
C LYS A 149 15.32 -1.46 -3.39
N ILE A 150 15.37 -1.89 -4.65
CA ILE A 150 14.22 -2.48 -5.38
C ILE A 150 13.63 -3.70 -4.63
N ALA A 151 14.49 -4.52 -4.03
CA ALA A 151 14.05 -5.69 -3.26
C ALA A 151 13.18 -5.28 -2.07
N LEU A 152 13.54 -4.20 -1.35
CA LEU A 152 12.77 -3.69 -0.22
C LEU A 152 11.37 -3.27 -0.67
N VAL A 153 11.27 -2.54 -1.78
CA VAL A 153 10.00 -2.08 -2.37
C VAL A 153 9.09 -3.26 -2.70
N LYS A 154 9.62 -4.27 -3.39
CA LYS A 154 8.85 -5.47 -3.74
C LYS A 154 8.38 -6.20 -2.50
N TYR A 155 9.27 -6.42 -1.56
CA TYR A 155 8.98 -7.17 -0.34
C TYR A 155 7.98 -6.43 0.57
N SER A 156 8.10 -5.11 0.73
CA SER A 156 7.16 -4.34 1.55
C SER A 156 5.75 -4.31 0.95
N LEU A 157 5.62 -4.09 -0.37
CA LEU A 157 4.32 -4.04 -1.03
C LEU A 157 3.64 -5.42 -1.08
N LEU A 158 4.40 -6.48 -1.38
CA LEU A 158 3.87 -7.85 -1.34
C LEU A 158 3.45 -8.24 0.08
N GLY A 159 4.29 -7.91 1.06
CA GLY A 159 3.98 -8.13 2.47
C GLY A 159 2.70 -7.41 2.92
N SER A 160 2.44 -6.21 2.42
CA SER A 160 1.21 -5.47 2.72
C SER A 160 -0.04 -6.13 2.13
N ILE A 161 0.05 -6.68 0.91
CA ILE A 161 -1.03 -7.49 0.33
C ILE A 161 -1.26 -8.76 1.19
N LEU A 162 -0.19 -9.49 1.55
CA LEU A 162 -0.29 -10.69 2.40
C LEU A 162 -0.88 -10.38 3.79
N SER A 163 -0.44 -9.28 4.40
CA SER A 163 -0.93 -8.81 5.69
C SER A 163 -2.43 -8.54 5.62
N ASN A 164 -2.90 -7.80 4.62
CA ASN A 164 -4.31 -7.48 4.51
C ASN A 164 -5.19 -8.72 4.25
N LEU A 165 -4.76 -9.60 3.35
CA LEU A 165 -5.54 -10.79 2.98
C LEU A 165 -5.58 -11.86 4.06
N LEU A 166 -4.46 -12.08 4.77
CA LEU A 166 -4.36 -13.18 5.72
C LEU A 166 -4.36 -12.73 7.18
N LEU A 167 -3.55 -11.72 7.53
CA LEU A 167 -3.43 -11.28 8.92
C LEU A 167 -4.63 -10.42 9.33
N VAL A 168 -4.91 -9.35 8.60
CA VAL A 168 -6.00 -8.40 8.93
C VAL A 168 -7.35 -9.10 8.81
N LEU A 169 -7.64 -9.70 7.66
CA LEU A 169 -8.88 -10.44 7.46
C LEU A 169 -8.96 -11.67 8.38
N GLY A 170 -7.88 -12.43 8.55
CA GLY A 170 -7.88 -13.60 9.43
C GLY A 170 -8.15 -13.25 10.88
N THR A 171 -7.49 -12.22 11.42
CA THR A 171 -7.75 -11.75 12.79
C THR A 171 -9.15 -11.17 12.94
N SER A 172 -9.66 -10.44 11.94
CA SER A 172 -11.00 -9.85 12.03
C SER A 172 -12.09 -10.92 12.03
N LEU A 173 -12.02 -11.92 11.14
CA LEU A 173 -12.95 -13.04 11.12
C LEU A 173 -12.82 -13.95 12.35
N PHE A 174 -11.59 -14.15 12.86
CA PHE A 174 -11.35 -14.94 14.06
C PHE A 174 -11.93 -14.28 15.30
N CYS A 175 -11.55 -13.02 15.55
CA CYS A 175 -12.00 -12.26 16.71
C CYS A 175 -13.49 -11.93 16.64
N GLY A 176 -14.00 -11.53 15.46
CA GLY A 176 -15.42 -11.30 15.21
C GLY A 176 -16.25 -12.56 15.43
N GLY A 177 -15.77 -13.72 14.96
CA GLY A 177 -16.42 -15.01 15.13
C GLY A 177 -16.42 -15.51 16.57
N ILE A 178 -15.36 -15.25 17.35
CA ILE A 178 -15.33 -15.57 18.79
C ILE A 178 -16.29 -14.68 19.57
N ALA A 179 -16.27 -13.37 19.30
CA ALA A 179 -17.15 -12.41 19.96
C ALA A 179 -18.62 -12.70 19.70
N ASN A 180 -18.95 -13.19 18.51
CA ASN A 180 -20.30 -13.47 18.05
C ASN A 180 -20.60 -14.97 17.93
N LEU A 181 -20.05 -15.81 18.82
CA LEU A 181 -20.15 -17.27 18.74
C LEU A 181 -21.59 -17.82 18.67
N ARG A 182 -22.57 -17.05 19.18
CA ARG A 182 -23.99 -17.42 19.22
C ARG A 182 -24.82 -16.84 18.05
N ARG A 183 -24.20 -16.09 17.14
CA ARG A 183 -24.86 -15.45 16.00
C ARG A 183 -24.17 -15.89 14.72
N GLU A 184 -24.94 -16.21 13.69
CA GLU A 184 -24.39 -16.36 12.35
C GLU A 184 -23.98 -14.98 11.82
N GLN A 185 -22.73 -14.85 11.38
CA GLN A 185 -22.26 -13.61 10.79
C GLN A 185 -22.30 -13.73 9.27
N ASN A 186 -23.15 -12.93 8.63
CA ASN A 186 -23.29 -12.86 7.19
C ASN A 186 -22.70 -11.54 6.68
N TYR A 187 -22.27 -11.52 5.42
CA TYR A 187 -21.80 -10.32 4.73
C TYR A 187 -22.20 -10.36 3.25
N ASP A 188 -22.32 -9.20 2.62
CA ASP A 188 -22.55 -9.08 1.17
C ASP A 188 -21.28 -9.48 0.41
N ARG A 189 -21.44 -10.48 -0.44
CA ARG A 189 -20.37 -11.06 -1.22
C ARG A 189 -19.99 -10.22 -2.42
N ARG A 190 -20.87 -9.35 -2.90
CA ARG A 190 -20.66 -8.60 -4.15
C ARG A 190 -19.37 -7.77 -4.11
N GLN A 191 -19.10 -7.11 -2.99
CA GLN A 191 -17.86 -6.35 -2.81
C GLN A 191 -16.62 -7.27 -2.77
N ALA A 192 -16.74 -8.39 -2.05
CA ALA A 192 -15.68 -9.39 -1.95
C ALA A 192 -15.35 -10.03 -3.32
N ASP A 193 -16.37 -10.30 -4.13
CA ASP A 193 -16.24 -10.90 -5.46
C ASP A 193 -15.50 -9.96 -6.43
N VAL A 194 -15.88 -8.67 -6.46
CA VAL A 194 -15.20 -7.67 -7.32
C VAL A 194 -13.74 -7.50 -6.94
N ASN A 195 -13.44 -7.38 -5.64
CA ASN A 195 -12.06 -7.26 -5.16
C ASN A 195 -11.25 -8.55 -5.43
N SER A 196 -11.85 -9.73 -5.23
CA SER A 196 -11.18 -11.01 -5.52
C SER A 196 -10.85 -11.16 -7.00
N LEU A 197 -11.72 -10.70 -7.90
CA LEU A 197 -11.47 -10.72 -9.35
C LEU A 197 -10.31 -9.79 -9.74
N LEU A 198 -10.24 -8.60 -9.14
CA LEU A 198 -9.12 -7.67 -9.35
C LEU A 198 -7.80 -8.21 -8.80
N LEU A 199 -7.83 -8.85 -7.63
CA LEU A 199 -6.65 -9.51 -7.06
C LEU A 199 -6.18 -10.68 -7.93
N LEU A 200 -7.08 -11.46 -8.53
CA LEU A 200 -6.73 -12.50 -9.50
C LEU A 200 -6.12 -11.91 -10.79
N LEU A 201 -6.62 -10.76 -11.26
CA LEU A 201 -6.00 -10.04 -12.38
C LEU A 201 -4.59 -9.52 -12.02
N ALA A 202 -4.41 -8.98 -10.80
CA ALA A 202 -3.10 -8.60 -10.30
C ALA A 202 -2.16 -9.82 -10.27
N LEU A 203 -2.65 -10.95 -9.76
CA LEU A 203 -1.87 -12.19 -9.69
C LEU A 203 -1.42 -12.66 -11.08
N LEU A 204 -2.29 -12.62 -12.08
CA LEU A 204 -1.93 -12.94 -13.47
C LEU A 204 -0.79 -12.03 -13.97
N CYS A 205 -0.88 -10.73 -13.68
CA CYS A 205 0.13 -9.74 -14.06
C CYS A 205 1.48 -9.93 -13.37
N HIS A 206 1.53 -10.54 -12.19
CA HIS A 206 2.76 -10.90 -11.48
C HIS A 206 3.30 -12.28 -11.91
N LEU A 207 2.42 -13.25 -12.13
CA LEU A 207 2.78 -14.60 -12.53
C LEU A 207 3.43 -14.64 -13.90
N LEU A 208 2.92 -13.89 -14.89
CA LEU A 208 3.43 -13.94 -16.25
C LEU A 208 4.91 -13.50 -16.36
N PRO A 209 5.35 -12.35 -15.81
CA PRO A 209 6.76 -11.98 -15.76
C PRO A 209 7.64 -12.99 -15.02
N THR A 210 7.14 -13.52 -13.89
CA THR A 210 7.85 -14.53 -13.09
C THR A 210 8.05 -15.82 -13.90
N LEU A 211 7.00 -16.35 -14.52
CA LEU A 211 7.04 -17.57 -15.33
C LEU A 211 7.89 -17.39 -16.57
N PHE A 212 7.79 -16.25 -17.25
CA PHE A 212 8.60 -15.94 -18.44
C PHE A 212 10.10 -15.96 -18.15
N ARG A 213 10.50 -15.49 -16.95
CA ARG A 213 11.90 -15.56 -16.52
C ARG A 213 12.38 -16.99 -16.29
N HIS A 214 11.48 -17.89 -15.88
CA HIS A 214 11.78 -19.29 -15.57
C HIS A 214 11.58 -20.25 -16.77
N SER A 215 10.87 -19.84 -17.82
CA SER A 215 10.46 -20.70 -18.94
C SER A 215 11.55 -21.01 -19.98
N GLY A 216 12.84 -20.81 -19.68
CA GLY A 216 13.91 -21.57 -20.34
C GLY A 216 14.83 -20.85 -21.33
N ALA A 217 14.91 -19.53 -21.36
CA ALA A 217 16.02 -18.84 -22.03
C ALA A 217 17.12 -18.44 -21.01
N LEU A 218 18.38 -18.41 -21.46
CA LEU A 218 19.50 -17.94 -20.62
C LEU A 218 19.13 -16.56 -20.02
N PRO A 219 19.49 -16.27 -18.74
CA PRO A 219 19.06 -15.06 -18.04
C PRO A 219 19.33 -13.75 -18.77
N GLU A 220 20.34 -13.72 -19.64
CA GLU A 220 20.72 -12.54 -20.42
C GLU A 220 19.67 -12.16 -21.49
N PHE A 221 18.93 -13.14 -22.03
CA PHE A 221 17.91 -12.88 -23.06
C PHE A 221 16.52 -12.60 -22.48
N THR A 222 16.26 -12.92 -21.21
CA THR A 222 14.94 -12.74 -20.59
C THR A 222 14.78 -11.43 -19.82
N VAL A 223 15.86 -10.78 -19.38
CA VAL A 223 15.78 -9.56 -18.55
C VAL A 223 15.06 -8.41 -19.25
N VAL A 224 15.42 -8.09 -20.51
CA VAL A 224 14.80 -6.96 -21.24
C VAL A 224 13.31 -7.24 -21.53
N PRO A 225 12.92 -8.41 -22.06
CA PRO A 225 11.51 -8.75 -22.25
C PRO A 225 10.72 -8.81 -20.94
N THR A 226 11.29 -9.31 -19.83
CA THR A 226 10.61 -9.34 -18.52
C THR A 226 10.28 -7.94 -18.02
N ILE A 227 11.19 -6.97 -18.19
CA ILE A 227 10.93 -5.56 -17.84
C ILE A 227 9.84 -4.97 -18.74
N GLN A 228 9.89 -5.22 -20.05
CA GLN A 228 8.86 -4.73 -20.99
C GLN A 228 7.48 -5.30 -20.67
N LEU A 229 7.40 -6.61 -20.39
CA LEU A 229 6.18 -7.28 -19.97
C LEU A 229 5.67 -6.70 -18.65
N SER A 230 6.56 -6.46 -17.68
CA SER A 230 6.20 -5.85 -16.39
C SER A 230 5.63 -4.44 -16.55
N ARG A 231 6.18 -3.63 -17.46
CA ARG A 231 5.66 -2.28 -17.78
C ARG A 231 4.29 -2.37 -18.44
N ALA A 232 4.10 -3.26 -19.41
CA ALA A 232 2.81 -3.48 -20.06
C ALA A 232 1.75 -3.95 -19.07
N SER A 233 2.07 -4.93 -18.22
CA SER A 233 1.22 -5.40 -17.12
C SER A 233 0.87 -4.27 -16.16
N SER A 234 1.83 -3.40 -15.81
CA SER A 234 1.58 -2.26 -14.92
C SER A 234 0.58 -1.27 -15.51
N ILE A 235 0.67 -0.98 -16.81
CA ILE A 235 -0.31 -0.11 -17.51
C ILE A 235 -1.70 -0.75 -17.48
N VAL A 236 -1.80 -2.05 -17.76
CA VAL A 236 -3.09 -2.79 -17.71
C VAL A 236 -3.69 -2.74 -16.31
N MET A 237 -2.89 -2.95 -15.27
CA MET A 237 -3.35 -2.89 -13.88
C MET A 237 -3.86 -1.50 -13.50
N LEU A 238 -3.14 -0.44 -13.87
CA LEU A 238 -3.57 0.95 -13.61
C LEU A 238 -4.86 1.32 -14.37
N LEU A 239 -5.02 0.85 -15.61
CA LEU A 239 -6.26 1.04 -16.38
C LEU A 239 -7.43 0.28 -15.73
N ALA A 240 -7.21 -0.97 -15.31
CA ALA A 240 -8.21 -1.76 -14.61
C ALA A 240 -8.58 -1.14 -13.26
N TYR A 241 -7.61 -0.59 -12.52
CA TYR A 241 -7.87 0.14 -11.28
C TYR A 241 -8.65 1.44 -11.52
N THR A 242 -8.34 2.17 -12.59
CA THR A 242 -9.11 3.37 -12.97
C THR A 242 -10.55 3.02 -13.31
N ALA A 243 -10.77 1.93 -14.07
CA ALA A 243 -12.11 1.41 -14.34
C ALA A 243 -12.82 0.97 -13.06
N TYR A 244 -12.10 0.35 -12.11
CA TYR A 244 -12.61 0.02 -10.79
C TYR A 244 -13.01 1.26 -9.98
N LEU A 245 -12.21 2.34 -9.99
CA LEU A 245 -12.59 3.59 -9.33
C LEU A 245 -13.85 4.22 -9.95
N VAL A 246 -14.00 4.18 -11.28
CA VAL A 246 -15.23 4.61 -11.94
C VAL A 246 -16.41 3.73 -11.54
N PHE A 247 -16.19 2.42 -11.43
CA PHE A 247 -17.19 1.47 -10.96
C PHE A 247 -17.62 1.75 -9.51
N GLN A 248 -16.64 1.95 -8.62
CA GLN A 248 -16.84 2.17 -7.19
C GLN A 248 -17.45 3.55 -6.87
N LEU A 249 -16.99 4.61 -7.54
CA LEU A 249 -17.36 5.98 -7.19
C LEU A 249 -18.56 6.50 -7.98
N TRP A 250 -18.84 5.94 -9.15
CA TRP A 250 -19.87 6.45 -10.05
C TRP A 250 -20.95 5.42 -10.38
N THR A 251 -20.62 4.33 -11.08
CA THR A 251 -21.66 3.48 -11.69
C THR A 251 -22.35 2.57 -10.66
N HIS A 252 -21.62 2.05 -9.69
CA HIS A 252 -22.10 1.09 -8.69
C HIS A 252 -21.81 1.54 -7.26
N ARG A 253 -21.92 2.85 -7.01
CA ARG A 253 -21.65 3.45 -5.69
C ARG A 253 -22.42 2.77 -4.55
N GLN A 254 -23.67 2.37 -4.82
CA GLN A 254 -24.55 1.67 -3.87
C GLN A 254 -23.97 0.33 -3.38
N LEU A 255 -23.07 -0.30 -4.14
CA LEU A 255 -22.41 -1.54 -3.75
C LEU A 255 -21.31 -1.35 -2.68
N PHE A 256 -20.79 -0.11 -2.55
CA PHE A 256 -19.64 0.21 -1.71
C PHE A 256 -19.96 1.26 -0.63
N GLU A 257 -21.18 1.82 -0.64
CA GLU A 257 -21.73 2.57 0.47
C GLU A 257 -22.04 1.59 1.61
N ALA A 258 -21.45 1.80 2.78
CA ALA A 258 -21.77 0.97 3.94
C ALA A 258 -23.28 1.08 4.24
N GLN A 259 -23.99 -0.05 4.19
CA GLN A 259 -25.35 -0.11 4.72
C GLN A 259 -25.28 0.15 6.22
N GLU A 260 -25.64 1.36 6.62
CA GLU A 260 -26.03 1.65 8.00
C GLU A 260 -27.38 0.96 8.21
N GLU A 261 -27.34 -0.33 8.58
CA GLU A 261 -28.53 -0.97 9.13
C GLU A 261 -28.92 -0.23 10.41
N SER A 262 -30.06 0.43 10.33
CA SER A 262 -30.80 1.02 11.43
C SER A 262 -31.26 -0.09 12.39
N GLU A 263 -30.37 -0.53 13.27
CA GLU A 263 -30.77 -1.23 14.49
C GLU A 263 -31.03 -0.21 15.60
N ASP A 264 -32.23 -0.33 16.18
CA ASP A 264 -32.91 0.54 17.11
C ASP A 264 -32.05 1.24 18.20
N GLY A 265 -32.26 2.55 18.35
CA GLY A 265 -32.21 3.22 19.66
C GLY A 265 -30.86 3.65 20.24
N ALA A 266 -29.73 3.39 19.58
CA ALA A 266 -28.48 4.06 19.93
C ALA A 266 -28.33 5.34 19.10
N GLU A 267 -28.36 6.50 19.75
CA GLU A 267 -27.92 7.79 19.19
C GLU A 267 -26.48 7.66 18.66
N ASN A 268 -26.31 7.13 17.45
CA ASN A 268 -25.05 7.19 16.74
C ASN A 268 -25.05 8.52 15.99
N GLU A 269 -24.55 9.54 16.69
CA GLU A 269 -24.23 10.85 16.15
C GLU A 269 -23.61 10.70 14.76
N GLU A 270 -24.21 11.31 13.73
CA GLU A 270 -23.51 11.60 12.49
C GLU A 270 -22.18 12.25 12.89
N GLU A 271 -21.05 11.55 12.70
CA GLU A 271 -19.75 12.11 13.07
C GLU A 271 -19.49 13.35 12.19
N VAL A 272 -19.89 14.51 12.71
CA VAL A 272 -19.60 15.84 12.16
C VAL A 272 -18.08 15.94 12.08
N PRO A 273 -17.50 16.46 10.99
CA PRO A 273 -16.06 16.60 10.88
C PRO A 273 -15.54 17.42 12.06
N VAL A 274 -14.67 16.79 12.85
CA VAL A 274 -14.17 17.35 14.12
C VAL A 274 -13.14 18.45 13.85
N ILE A 275 -12.48 18.37 12.68
CA ILE A 275 -11.40 19.25 12.26
C ILE A 275 -11.82 19.98 10.99
N GLY A 276 -11.66 21.32 10.98
CA GLY A 276 -11.93 22.12 9.78
C GLY A 276 -10.96 21.80 8.63
N PHE A 277 -11.43 21.93 7.39
CA PHE A 277 -10.70 21.59 6.15
C PHE A 277 -9.22 22.04 6.13
N TRP A 278 -8.96 23.33 6.34
CA TRP A 278 -7.59 23.89 6.30
C TRP A 278 -6.69 23.34 7.41
N SER A 279 -7.26 23.10 8.60
CA SER A 279 -6.52 22.48 9.70
C SER A 279 -6.20 21.02 9.38
N GLY A 280 -7.16 20.27 8.83
CA GLY A 280 -6.95 18.89 8.39
C GLY A 280 -5.84 18.80 7.34
N PHE A 281 -5.86 19.69 6.35
CA PHE A 281 -4.86 19.74 5.29
C PHE A 281 -3.45 20.05 5.82
N VAL A 282 -3.30 21.07 6.69
CA VAL A 282 -1.99 21.40 7.29
C VAL A 282 -1.44 20.24 8.12
N TRP A 283 -2.30 19.59 8.92
CA TRP A 283 -1.90 18.40 9.67
C TRP A 283 -1.54 17.23 8.77
N LEU A 284 -2.27 17.01 7.68
CA LEU A 284 -1.99 15.94 6.73
C LEU A 284 -0.59 16.12 6.12
N VAL A 285 -0.27 17.34 5.66
CA VAL A 285 1.05 17.66 5.11
C VAL A 285 2.13 17.50 6.18
N GLY A 286 1.89 18.00 7.40
CA GLY A 286 2.83 17.87 8.51
C GLY A 286 3.16 16.42 8.87
N MET A 287 2.14 15.57 9.02
CA MET A 287 2.34 14.13 9.30
C MET A 287 3.03 13.42 8.13
N THR A 288 2.69 13.77 6.89
CA THR A 288 3.33 13.22 5.68
C THR A 288 4.84 13.53 5.66
N ILE A 289 5.25 14.74 6.05
CA ILE A 289 6.67 15.11 6.14
C ILE A 289 7.38 14.28 7.22
N VAL A 290 6.75 14.09 8.39
CA VAL A 290 7.33 13.25 9.45
C VAL A 290 7.45 11.80 9.01
N ILE A 291 6.44 11.25 8.32
CA ILE A 291 6.50 9.91 7.72
C ILE A 291 7.65 9.82 6.74
N ALA A 292 7.86 10.84 5.89
CA ALA A 292 8.96 10.86 4.94
C ALA A 292 10.33 10.76 5.65
N VAL A 293 10.55 11.55 6.71
CA VAL A 293 11.78 11.51 7.51
C VAL A 293 11.99 10.13 8.16
N LEU A 294 10.96 9.56 8.79
CA LEU A 294 11.07 8.23 9.39
C LEU A 294 11.23 7.12 8.34
N SER A 295 10.66 7.29 7.16
CA SER A 295 10.80 6.34 6.06
C SER A 295 12.23 6.30 5.54
N GLU A 296 12.88 7.46 5.41
CA GLU A 296 14.31 7.55 5.10
C GLU A 296 15.14 6.79 6.13
N TYR A 297 14.87 6.98 7.43
CA TYR A 297 15.57 6.23 8.49
C TYR A 297 15.35 4.73 8.39
N VAL A 298 14.11 4.27 8.18
CA VAL A 298 13.79 2.84 8.01
C VAL A 298 14.56 2.26 6.84
N VAL A 299 14.55 2.91 5.68
CA VAL A 299 15.25 2.45 4.49
C VAL A 299 16.76 2.43 4.72
N ALA A 300 17.33 3.46 5.33
CA ALA A 300 18.77 3.59 5.57
C ALA A 300 19.32 2.56 6.59
N THR A 301 18.49 2.12 7.55
CA THR A 301 18.93 1.29 8.70
C THR A 301 18.49 -0.17 8.65
N ILE A 302 17.62 -0.56 7.72
CA ILE A 302 17.09 -1.94 7.62
C ILE A 302 18.18 -3.00 7.42
N GLU A 303 19.26 -2.69 6.71
CA GLU A 303 20.37 -3.62 6.49
C GLU A 303 21.16 -3.84 7.79
N ASP A 304 21.43 -2.78 8.56
CA ASP A 304 22.09 -2.91 9.85
C ASP A 304 21.21 -3.62 10.88
N ALA A 305 19.89 -3.37 10.85
CA ALA A 305 18.93 -4.09 11.68
C ALA A 305 18.88 -5.57 11.33
N SER A 306 18.88 -5.91 10.03
CA SER A 306 18.99 -7.29 9.53
C SER A 306 20.24 -7.99 10.07
N ASP A 307 21.40 -7.37 9.92
CA ASP A 307 22.67 -7.94 10.39
C ASP A 307 22.72 -8.10 11.92
N SER A 308 22.20 -7.11 12.66
CA SER A 308 22.20 -7.14 14.14
C SER A 308 21.18 -8.10 14.74
N TRP A 309 19.99 -8.24 14.14
CA TRP A 309 18.92 -9.11 14.65
C TRP A 309 19.01 -10.53 14.09
N GLY A 310 19.87 -10.77 13.09
CA GLY A 310 20.03 -12.07 12.44
C GLY A 310 18.82 -12.46 11.58
N LEU A 311 18.00 -11.49 11.18
CA LEU A 311 16.80 -11.66 10.36
C LEU A 311 17.11 -11.22 8.92
N SER A 312 16.50 -11.86 7.92
CA SER A 312 16.70 -11.43 6.53
C SER A 312 15.98 -10.12 6.23
N VAL A 313 16.53 -9.29 5.35
CA VAL A 313 15.86 -8.07 4.86
C VAL A 313 14.50 -8.41 4.23
N SER A 314 14.38 -9.57 3.58
CA SER A 314 13.11 -10.09 3.06
C SER A 314 12.09 -10.33 4.19
N PHE A 315 12.49 -10.98 5.28
CA PHE A 315 11.60 -11.19 6.42
C PHE A 315 11.15 -9.87 7.06
N LEU A 316 12.10 -8.94 7.32
CA LEU A 316 11.77 -7.62 7.86
C LEU A 316 10.81 -6.86 6.95
N SER A 317 11.01 -6.92 5.63
CA SER A 317 10.21 -6.19 4.66
C SER A 317 8.84 -6.83 4.40
N ILE A 318 8.73 -8.16 4.30
CA ILE A 318 7.46 -8.86 4.01
C ILE A 318 6.57 -8.99 5.26
N ILE A 319 7.17 -9.16 6.44
CA ILE A 319 6.42 -9.45 7.66
C ILE A 319 6.33 -8.22 8.56
N LEU A 320 7.46 -7.61 8.92
CA LEU A 320 7.48 -6.58 9.97
C LEU A 320 6.96 -5.22 9.49
N LEU A 321 7.43 -4.74 8.33
CA LEU A 321 7.03 -3.43 7.78
C LEU A 321 5.49 -3.32 7.58
N PRO A 322 4.80 -4.30 6.98
CA PRO A 322 3.35 -4.26 6.78
C PRO A 322 2.52 -4.26 8.05
N ILE A 323 2.99 -4.92 9.12
CA ILE A 323 2.29 -4.91 10.40
C ILE A 323 2.24 -3.47 10.94
N VAL A 324 3.31 -2.71 10.74
CA VAL A 324 3.43 -1.32 11.18
C VAL A 324 2.64 -0.37 10.28
N GLY A 325 2.79 -0.49 8.95
CA GLY A 325 2.11 0.37 7.97
C GLY A 325 0.58 0.22 8.02
N ASN A 326 0.11 -1.03 8.12
CA ASN A 326 -1.32 -1.33 8.10
C ASN A 326 -1.94 -1.42 9.51
N ALA A 327 -1.22 -1.09 10.58
CA ALA A 327 -1.69 -1.30 11.96
C ALA A 327 -3.04 -0.62 12.24
N ALA A 328 -3.24 0.57 11.69
CA ALA A 328 -4.48 1.32 11.79
C ALA A 328 -5.65 0.57 11.15
N GLU A 329 -5.45 0.14 9.90
CA GLU A 329 -6.44 -0.62 9.14
C GLU A 329 -6.73 -1.95 9.79
N HIS A 330 -5.70 -2.60 10.33
CA HIS A 330 -5.79 -3.85 11.05
C HIS A 330 -6.68 -3.72 12.28
N ALA A 331 -6.39 -2.75 13.15
CA ALA A 331 -7.16 -2.57 14.36
C ALA A 331 -8.61 -2.13 14.07
N GLY A 332 -8.82 -1.28 13.05
CA GLY A 332 -10.15 -0.88 12.64
C GLY A 332 -10.99 -2.03 12.08
N ALA A 333 -10.44 -2.84 11.20
CA ALA A 333 -11.10 -4.03 10.66
C ALA A 333 -11.52 -5.00 11.78
N VAL A 334 -10.63 -5.26 12.74
CA VAL A 334 -10.93 -6.11 13.91
C VAL A 334 -12.07 -5.51 14.75
N ILE A 335 -12.03 -4.20 15.06
CA ILE A 335 -13.08 -3.54 15.85
C ILE A 335 -14.45 -3.64 15.16
N PHE A 336 -14.52 -3.45 13.84
CA PHE A 336 -15.78 -3.59 13.10
C PHE A 336 -16.28 -5.03 13.07
N ALA A 337 -15.39 -6.00 12.91
CA ALA A 337 -15.76 -7.40 12.98
C ALA A 337 -16.29 -7.81 14.37
N PHE A 338 -15.70 -7.28 15.45
CA PHE A 338 -16.23 -7.41 16.82
C PHE A 338 -17.66 -6.86 16.94
N LYS A 339 -17.92 -5.70 16.32
CA LYS A 339 -19.24 -5.05 16.28
C LYS A 339 -20.23 -5.71 15.30
N ASN A 340 -19.91 -6.89 14.77
CA ASN A 340 -20.70 -7.62 13.79
C ASN A 340 -20.95 -6.84 12.48
N LYS A 341 -20.06 -5.90 12.13
CA LYS A 341 -20.09 -5.14 10.87
C LYS A 341 -19.06 -5.70 9.91
N LEU A 342 -19.27 -6.95 9.47
CA LEU A 342 -18.29 -7.67 8.66
C LEU A 342 -18.06 -7.01 7.30
N ASP A 343 -19.09 -6.48 6.63
CA ASP A 343 -18.93 -5.79 5.34
C ASP A 343 -17.88 -4.67 5.39
N ILE A 344 -17.88 -3.91 6.49
CA ILE A 344 -16.86 -2.87 6.73
C ILE A 344 -15.48 -3.48 6.91
N SER A 345 -15.36 -4.55 7.70
CA SER A 345 -14.07 -5.22 7.88
C SER A 345 -13.52 -5.80 6.58
N LEU A 346 -14.36 -6.46 5.78
CA LEU A 346 -13.96 -7.03 4.49
C LEU A 346 -13.61 -5.92 3.50
N GLY A 347 -14.39 -4.85 3.47
CA GLY A 347 -14.13 -3.70 2.62
C GLY A 347 -12.79 -3.02 2.91
N VAL A 348 -12.43 -2.85 4.18
CA VAL A 348 -11.11 -2.32 4.60
C VAL A 348 -9.99 -3.27 4.14
N ALA A 349 -10.06 -4.55 4.49
CA ALA A 349 -8.98 -5.51 4.21
C ALA A 349 -8.79 -5.79 2.71
N LEU A 350 -9.86 -6.18 2.01
CA LEU A 350 -9.80 -6.54 0.59
C LEU A 350 -9.58 -5.32 -0.30
N GLY A 351 -10.19 -4.20 0.05
CA GLY A 351 -10.00 -2.96 -0.68
C GLY A 351 -8.55 -2.48 -0.59
N SER A 352 -7.94 -2.52 0.60
CA SER A 352 -6.54 -2.11 0.80
C SER A 352 -5.59 -3.03 0.03
N ALA A 353 -5.78 -4.35 0.13
CA ALA A 353 -5.03 -5.32 -0.69
C ALA A 353 -5.18 -5.06 -2.20
N THR A 354 -6.39 -4.76 -2.68
CA THR A 354 -6.67 -4.48 -4.10
C THR A 354 -6.01 -3.17 -4.54
N GLN A 355 -6.05 -2.12 -3.71
CA GLN A 355 -5.39 -0.84 -3.97
C GLN A 355 -3.88 -1.02 -4.07
N ILE A 356 -3.27 -1.74 -3.13
CA ILE A 356 -1.81 -1.96 -3.16
C ILE A 356 -1.43 -2.77 -4.40
N ALA A 357 -2.17 -3.84 -4.68
CA ALA A 357 -1.89 -4.72 -5.81
C ALA A 357 -2.10 -4.01 -7.17
N MET A 358 -3.23 -3.34 -7.38
CA MET A 358 -3.64 -2.81 -8.69
C MET A 358 -3.23 -1.36 -8.94
N PHE A 359 -2.85 -0.62 -7.89
CA PHE A 359 -2.43 0.78 -7.99
C PHE A 359 -1.00 1.00 -7.49
N VAL A 360 -0.69 0.71 -6.23
CA VAL A 360 0.60 1.08 -5.63
C VAL A 360 1.78 0.36 -6.29
N VAL A 361 1.68 -0.97 -6.45
CA VAL A 361 2.73 -1.78 -7.11
C VAL A 361 2.99 -1.32 -8.55
N PRO A 362 2.00 -1.24 -9.45
CA PRO A 362 2.26 -0.81 -10.83
C PRO A 362 2.64 0.67 -10.92
N LEU A 363 2.17 1.53 -10.01
CA LEU A 363 2.65 2.91 -9.91
C LEU A 363 4.15 2.94 -9.59
N CYS A 364 4.64 2.11 -8.68
CA CYS A 364 6.07 2.02 -8.38
C CYS A 364 6.90 1.59 -9.59
N VAL A 365 6.40 0.68 -10.44
CA VAL A 365 7.07 0.29 -11.70
C VAL A 365 7.13 1.46 -12.70
N VAL A 366 6.04 2.24 -12.80
CA VAL A 366 6.02 3.42 -13.68
C VAL A 366 6.95 4.52 -13.15
N VAL A 367 6.93 4.78 -11.84
CA VAL A 367 7.82 5.76 -11.20
C VAL A 367 9.29 5.33 -11.36
N SER A 368 9.61 4.06 -11.15
CA SER A 368 10.97 3.55 -11.37
C SER A 368 11.39 3.73 -12.83
N TRP A 369 10.48 3.52 -13.79
CA TRP A 369 10.76 3.72 -15.21
C TRP A 369 11.11 5.18 -15.51
N ILE A 370 10.38 6.14 -14.94
CA ILE A 370 10.67 7.58 -15.06
C ILE A 370 12.03 7.92 -14.43
N MET A 371 12.37 7.31 -13.29
CA MET A 371 13.65 7.51 -12.60
C MET A 371 14.84 6.82 -13.28
N GLY A 372 14.62 6.04 -14.34
CA GLY A 372 15.68 5.23 -14.98
C GLY A 372 16.08 3.99 -14.18
N ILE A 373 15.26 3.57 -13.22
CA ILE A 373 15.48 2.39 -12.37
C ILE A 373 14.70 1.20 -12.93
N HIS A 374 15.38 0.07 -13.11
CA HIS A 374 14.80 -1.15 -13.66
C HIS A 374 14.10 -2.00 -12.59
N MET A 375 12.92 -1.56 -12.11
CA MET A 375 12.01 -2.40 -11.34
C MET A 375 11.12 -3.20 -12.31
N ASP A 376 11.05 -4.50 -12.12
CA ASP A 376 10.12 -5.42 -12.80
C ASP A 376 9.10 -5.99 -11.81
N LEU A 377 8.08 -6.69 -12.32
CA LEU A 377 7.04 -7.37 -11.54
C LEU A 377 7.40 -8.84 -11.24
N ASP A 378 8.66 -9.22 -11.40
CA ASP A 378 9.13 -10.54 -10.99
C ASP A 378 9.56 -10.49 -9.52
N PHE A 379 8.71 -11.03 -8.64
CA PHE A 379 8.94 -11.02 -7.19
C PHE A 379 9.76 -12.22 -6.73
N ASN A 380 10.21 -13.09 -7.65
CA ASN A 380 10.78 -14.41 -7.41
C ASN A 380 9.72 -15.47 -7.03
N THR A 381 10.05 -16.75 -7.20
CA THR A 381 9.07 -17.85 -7.16
C THR A 381 8.39 -17.98 -5.80
N LEU A 382 9.15 -17.87 -4.71
CA LEU A 382 8.62 -18.07 -3.36
C LEU A 382 7.56 -17.00 -3.03
N GLU A 383 7.87 -15.76 -3.34
CA GLU A 383 7.04 -14.58 -3.12
C GLU A 383 5.78 -14.64 -3.98
N THR A 384 5.92 -14.87 -5.29
CA THR A 384 4.78 -14.96 -6.22
C THR A 384 3.87 -16.15 -5.87
N THR A 385 4.42 -17.30 -5.48
CA THR A 385 3.62 -18.46 -5.02
C THR A 385 2.90 -18.17 -3.71
N SER A 386 3.55 -17.47 -2.76
CA SER A 386 2.92 -17.06 -1.50
C SER A 386 1.74 -16.10 -1.75
N LEU A 387 1.92 -15.14 -2.65
CA LEU A 387 0.85 -14.24 -3.10
C LEU A 387 -0.30 -15.01 -3.76
N ALA A 388 0.02 -15.94 -4.66
CA ALA A 388 -0.97 -16.77 -5.35
C ALA A 388 -1.83 -17.57 -4.35
N LEU A 389 -1.19 -18.28 -3.42
CA LEU A 389 -1.87 -19.07 -2.41
C LEU A 389 -2.76 -18.20 -1.52
N SER A 390 -2.28 -17.01 -1.14
CA SER A 390 -3.03 -16.09 -0.27
C SER A 390 -4.30 -15.57 -0.94
N ILE A 391 -4.21 -15.17 -2.21
CA ILE A 391 -5.37 -14.71 -2.99
C ILE A 391 -6.37 -15.85 -3.17
N ILE A 392 -5.90 -17.05 -3.54
CA ILE A 392 -6.76 -18.22 -3.77
C ILE A 392 -7.47 -18.64 -2.48
N VAL A 393 -6.74 -18.82 -1.37
CA VAL A 393 -7.31 -19.21 -0.08
C VAL A 393 -8.31 -18.16 0.41
N THR A 394 -8.00 -16.87 0.25
CA THR A 394 -8.93 -15.80 0.63
C THR A 394 -10.20 -15.82 -0.21
N ALA A 395 -10.09 -15.96 -1.54
CA ALA A 395 -11.24 -16.05 -2.44
C ALA A 395 -12.15 -17.24 -2.10
N PHE A 396 -11.58 -18.42 -1.84
CA PHE A 396 -12.35 -19.60 -1.41
C PHE A 396 -12.99 -19.41 -0.03
N THR A 397 -12.27 -18.80 0.92
CA THR A 397 -12.79 -18.53 2.26
C THR A 397 -14.03 -17.63 2.20
N LEU A 398 -14.04 -16.69 1.26
CA LEU A 398 -15.10 -15.70 1.12
C LEU A 398 -16.26 -16.15 0.21
N GLN A 399 -16.15 -17.31 -0.45
CA GLN A 399 -17.12 -17.84 -1.43
C GLN A 399 -18.43 -18.34 -0.82
N ASP A 400 -18.68 -18.20 0.48
CA ASP A 400 -19.99 -18.61 1.04
C ASP A 400 -20.84 -17.43 1.53
N GLY A 401 -20.25 -16.24 1.74
CA GLY A 401 -20.95 -15.09 2.35
C GLY A 401 -21.20 -15.22 3.85
N THR A 402 -20.71 -16.30 4.45
CA THR A 402 -20.83 -16.58 5.88
C THR A 402 -19.45 -16.57 6.52
N SER A 403 -19.37 -16.06 7.75
CA SER A 403 -18.16 -16.00 8.56
C SER A 403 -18.34 -16.78 9.85
N HIS A 404 -17.28 -17.49 10.23
CA HIS A 404 -17.13 -18.13 11.53
C HIS A 404 -15.65 -18.14 11.93
N TYR A 405 -15.36 -18.26 13.22
CA TYR A 405 -14.00 -18.14 13.75
C TYR A 405 -12.99 -19.06 13.06
N MET A 406 -13.41 -20.26 12.63
CA MET A 406 -12.53 -21.21 11.94
C MET A 406 -12.00 -20.69 10.60
N LYS A 407 -12.80 -19.93 9.83
CA LYS A 407 -12.31 -19.28 8.59
C LYS A 407 -11.19 -18.30 8.90
N GLY A 408 -11.37 -17.48 9.93
CA GLY A 408 -10.34 -16.57 10.40
C GLY A 408 -9.08 -17.28 10.90
N LEU A 409 -9.24 -18.35 11.68
CA LEU A 409 -8.12 -19.14 12.19
C LEU A 409 -7.28 -19.74 11.05
N VAL A 410 -7.92 -20.28 10.01
CA VAL A 410 -7.21 -20.84 8.85
C VAL A 410 -6.38 -19.78 8.14
N LEU A 411 -6.94 -18.59 7.89
CA LEU A 411 -6.19 -17.47 7.29
C LEU A 411 -4.99 -17.05 8.14
N LEU A 412 -5.14 -16.99 9.47
CA LEU A 412 -4.04 -16.70 10.39
C LEU A 412 -2.94 -17.75 10.35
N LEU A 413 -3.32 -19.03 10.35
CA LEU A 413 -2.36 -20.13 10.26
C LEU A 413 -1.61 -20.10 8.92
N CYS A 414 -2.29 -19.77 7.81
CA CYS A 414 -1.64 -19.53 6.53
C CYS A 414 -0.59 -18.41 6.62
N TYR A 415 -0.92 -17.27 7.25
CA TYR A 415 0.02 -16.17 7.44
C TYR A 415 1.24 -16.60 8.28
N ILE A 416 1.03 -17.33 9.38
CA ILE A 416 2.11 -17.82 10.25
C ILE A 416 3.04 -18.78 9.50
N VAL A 417 2.48 -19.69 8.69
CA VAL A 417 3.28 -20.63 7.88
C VAL A 417 4.11 -19.88 6.84
N ILE A 418 3.53 -18.89 6.15
CA ILE A 418 4.26 -18.05 5.20
C ILE A 418 5.35 -17.24 5.91
N ALA A 419 5.05 -16.65 7.07
CA ALA A 419 6.03 -15.92 7.87
C ALA A 419 7.19 -16.81 8.32
N ALA A 420 6.91 -18.04 8.76
CA ALA A 420 7.92 -19.02 9.11
C ALA A 420 8.79 -19.41 7.90
N CYS A 421 8.19 -19.51 6.70
CA CYS A 421 8.94 -19.78 5.47
C CYS A 421 9.94 -18.65 5.17
N PHE A 422 9.51 -17.39 5.24
CA PHE A 422 10.40 -16.23 5.04
C PHE A 422 11.43 -16.06 6.16
N PHE A 423 11.11 -16.48 7.39
CA PHE A 423 12.05 -16.48 8.51
C PHE A 423 13.22 -17.45 8.27
N VAL A 424 12.92 -18.65 7.73
CA VAL A 424 13.93 -19.65 7.40
C VAL A 424 14.68 -19.30 6.11
N SER A 425 14.04 -18.61 5.18
CA SER A 425 14.65 -18.14 3.93
C SER A 425 15.68 -17.03 4.17
N LYS A 426 16.92 -17.44 4.43
CA LYS A 426 18.08 -16.54 4.49
C LYS A 426 18.63 -16.34 3.08
N THR A 427 17.97 -15.52 2.27
CA THR A 427 18.57 -15.04 1.02
C THR A 427 19.54 -13.90 1.37
N PRO A 428 20.86 -14.07 1.28
CA PRO A 428 21.77 -12.93 1.40
C PRO A 428 21.50 -12.00 0.21
N LEU A 429 21.24 -10.72 0.49
CA LEU A 429 21.36 -9.68 -0.53
C LEU A 429 22.76 -9.83 -1.13
N ARG A 430 22.81 -10.19 -2.42
CA ARG A 430 24.05 -10.48 -3.13
C ARG A 430 24.93 -9.23 -3.10
N LYS A 431 25.81 -9.11 -2.10
CA LYS A 431 26.92 -8.15 -2.12
C LYS A 431 27.65 -8.38 -3.44
N PRO A 432 27.85 -7.36 -4.30
CA PRO A 432 28.66 -7.55 -5.50
C PRO A 432 30.06 -7.94 -5.02
N SER A 433 30.43 -9.20 -5.21
CA SER A 433 31.75 -9.68 -4.85
C SER A 433 32.76 -8.95 -5.71
N LYS A 434 33.65 -8.16 -5.07
CA LYS A 434 34.78 -7.48 -5.71
C LYS A 434 35.62 -8.39 -6.61
N HIS A 435 35.54 -9.71 -6.42
CA HIS A 435 36.18 -10.73 -7.27
C HIS A 435 35.62 -10.86 -8.70
N ARG A 436 34.41 -10.35 -9.01
CA ARG A 436 33.87 -10.44 -10.38
C ARG A 436 34.36 -9.32 -11.32
N GLN A 437 34.74 -8.16 -10.78
CA GLN A 437 35.30 -7.04 -11.58
C GLN A 437 36.72 -7.32 -12.07
N LEU A 438 37.54 -8.02 -11.28
CA LEU A 438 38.90 -8.41 -11.70
C LEU A 438 38.88 -9.47 -12.82
N ARG A 439 37.93 -10.42 -12.81
CA ARG A 439 37.81 -11.40 -13.90
C ARG A 439 37.37 -10.78 -15.22
N THR A 440 36.47 -9.79 -15.20
CA THR A 440 36.02 -9.12 -16.43
C THR A 440 37.09 -8.25 -17.07
N SER A 441 38.00 -7.66 -16.28
CA SER A 441 39.11 -6.86 -16.81
C SER A 441 40.21 -7.76 -17.44
N ASP A 442 40.50 -8.91 -16.81
CA ASP A 442 41.46 -9.87 -17.34
C ASP A 442 40.97 -10.60 -18.60
N ASP A 443 39.68 -10.94 -18.68
CA ASP A 443 39.11 -11.60 -19.87
C ASP A 443 38.94 -10.64 -21.06
N TYR A 444 38.69 -9.35 -20.80
CA TYR A 444 38.70 -8.33 -21.85
C TYR A 444 40.12 -8.10 -22.38
N SER A 445 41.13 -8.02 -21.50
CA SER A 445 42.54 -7.90 -21.89
C SER A 445 43.06 -9.11 -22.69
N ARG A 446 42.65 -10.33 -22.30
CA ARG A 446 42.99 -11.56 -23.05
C ARG A 446 42.28 -11.66 -24.39
N SER A 447 41.04 -11.20 -24.49
CA SER A 447 40.29 -11.20 -25.77
C SER A 447 40.86 -10.17 -26.74
N LEU A 448 41.24 -8.98 -26.25
CA LEU A 448 41.91 -7.96 -27.08
C LEU A 448 43.25 -8.47 -27.61
N LYS A 449 44.06 -9.13 -26.78
CA LYS A 449 45.34 -9.74 -27.19
C LYS A 449 45.18 -10.86 -28.22
N ARG A 450 44.11 -11.66 -28.15
CA ARG A 450 43.79 -12.68 -29.16
C ARG A 450 43.35 -12.06 -30.50
N LEU A 451 42.57 -10.99 -30.46
CA LEU A 451 42.14 -10.27 -31.67
C LEU A 451 43.31 -9.55 -32.37
N THR A 452 44.21 -8.89 -31.64
CA THR A 452 45.43 -8.31 -32.23
C THR A 452 46.43 -9.37 -32.71
N GLY A 453 46.51 -10.52 -32.05
CA GLY A 453 47.36 -11.64 -32.49
C GLY A 453 46.85 -12.34 -33.77
N LEU A 454 45.54 -12.42 -33.96
CA LEU A 454 44.91 -12.96 -35.17
C LEU A 454 45.00 -12.00 -36.37
N CYS A 455 45.03 -10.68 -36.14
CA CYS A 455 45.29 -9.72 -37.21
C CYS A 455 46.74 -9.73 -37.72
N ALA A 456 47.73 -10.05 -36.86
CA ALA A 456 49.13 -10.14 -37.27
C ALA A 456 49.45 -11.40 -38.11
N LEU A 457 48.65 -12.47 -37.99
CA LEU A 457 48.84 -13.74 -38.71
C LEU A 457 48.13 -13.80 -40.07
N ARG A 458 47.29 -12.80 -40.42
CA ARG A 458 46.52 -12.78 -41.68
C ARG A 458 47.09 -11.82 -42.73
N GLY A 459 48.29 -11.26 -42.50
CA GLY A 459 48.95 -10.26 -43.36
C GLY A 459 49.94 -10.79 -44.40
N HIS A 460 50.02 -12.10 -44.65
CA HIS A 460 50.86 -12.66 -45.72
C HIS A 460 50.11 -13.77 -46.47
N CYS A 461 49.31 -13.40 -47.48
CA CYS A 461 49.17 -14.19 -48.69
C CYS A 461 48.40 -13.44 -49.78
N SER A 462 49.05 -13.34 -50.94
CA SER A 462 48.50 -13.27 -52.30
C SER A 462 48.13 -11.90 -52.90
N ASP A 463 49.09 -11.41 -53.69
CA ASP A 463 48.89 -10.69 -54.95
C ASP A 463 47.91 -11.42 -55.89
N GLU A 464 47.00 -10.68 -56.53
CA GLU A 464 46.88 -10.57 -58.01
C GLU A 464 45.56 -9.90 -58.45
N HIS A 465 45.72 -8.91 -59.33
CA HIS A 465 44.84 -8.43 -60.41
C HIS A 465 43.32 -8.21 -60.21
N SER A 466 42.92 -6.93 -60.31
CA SER A 466 42.08 -6.38 -61.41
C SER A 466 41.10 -5.30 -60.93
N SER A 467 41.41 -4.05 -61.31
CA SER A 467 40.55 -2.95 -61.76
C SER A 467 39.04 -2.98 -61.43
N VAL A 468 38.54 -1.93 -60.77
CA VAL A 468 37.57 -0.93 -61.29
C VAL A 468 37.45 0.23 -60.28
N GLU A 469 37.23 1.41 -60.85
CA GLU A 469 37.35 2.78 -60.35
C GLU A 469 36.38 3.23 -59.22
N THR A 470 36.90 4.22 -58.47
CA THR A 470 36.27 5.48 -57.98
C THR A 470 35.04 5.44 -57.06
N SER A 471 35.23 5.88 -55.81
CA SER A 471 34.91 7.25 -55.35
C SER A 471 34.38 7.32 -53.90
N THR A 472 34.82 8.39 -53.24
CA THR A 472 34.16 9.15 -52.14
C THR A 472 34.28 8.66 -50.68
N ASP A 473 35.16 9.38 -49.99
CA ASP A 473 35.01 10.03 -48.68
C ASP A 473 34.81 9.21 -47.40
N ALA A 474 35.89 9.24 -46.61
CA ALA A 474 35.90 9.15 -45.18
C ALA A 474 35.49 10.50 -44.57
N THR A 475 34.29 10.58 -43.98
CA THR A 475 33.93 11.37 -42.80
C THR A 475 32.46 11.09 -42.44
N ASP A 476 32.10 11.21 -41.17
CA ASP A 476 30.78 10.96 -40.56
C ASP A 476 30.53 9.47 -40.24
N LEU A 477 30.24 9.04 -39.02
CA LEU A 477 29.21 9.57 -38.13
C LEU A 477 29.45 9.05 -36.69
N LEU A 478 29.86 9.94 -35.79
CA LEU A 478 29.87 9.72 -34.34
C LEU A 478 28.69 10.51 -33.75
N VAL A 479 27.45 10.04 -33.98
CA VAL A 479 26.22 10.69 -33.46
C VAL A 479 25.10 9.65 -33.24
N LEU A 480 24.82 9.38 -31.96
CA LEU A 480 23.51 9.14 -31.31
C LEU A 480 22.49 8.07 -31.79
N ARG A 481 21.86 7.47 -30.75
CA ARG A 481 20.51 6.84 -30.64
C ARG A 481 20.41 5.37 -31.09
N VAL A 482 19.72 4.47 -30.36
CA VAL A 482 18.54 4.58 -29.46
C VAL A 482 18.74 3.73 -28.22
#